data_AF-A0A1J5IEB1-F1
#
_entry.id   AF-A0A1J5IEB1-F1
#
_cell.length_a   1.000
_cell.length_b   1.000
_cell.length_c   1.000
_cell.angle_alpha   90.00
_cell.angle_beta   90.00
_cell.angle_gamma   90.00
#
_symmetry.space_group_name_H-M   'P 1'
#
loop_
_entity.id
_entity.type
_entity.pdbx_description
1 polymer ?
#
loop_
_entity_poly.entity_id
_entity_poly.type
_entity_poly.pdbx_seq_one_letter_code
_entity_poly.pdbx_strand_id
1 'polypeptide(L)'
;MGDLLKTTVSSQLFTVSGSPRTRLTQEDDGQYVVHMEGVDIYDTVTNAIRSTGAEKVAAWFLDSDYDGRCFCVCQAFFPDKGTWEKLGKALGGALDEEAFAKLSGTESLPFTAGEHQRIAIKVIDPRGNEVLRVHRLGVYDTK
;
A
#
# COMPACT_ATOMS: atom_id res chain seq x y z
N MET A 1 34.42 -2.46 -26.38
CA MET A 1 34.03 -2.50 -24.96
C MET A 1 32.55 -2.18 -24.92
N GLY A 2 31.72 -3.21 -25.07
CA GLY A 2 30.29 -3.08 -25.34
C GLY A 2 29.49 -2.83 -24.07
N ASP A 3 28.53 -1.93 -24.19
CA ASP A 3 27.55 -1.56 -23.17
C ASP A 3 26.84 -2.83 -22.63
N LEU A 4 27.30 -3.31 -21.47
CA LEU A 4 26.91 -4.59 -20.89
C LEU A 4 25.64 -4.47 -20.04
N LEU A 5 25.16 -3.25 -19.80
CA LEU A 5 23.98 -2.96 -19.01
C LEU A 5 22.88 -2.46 -19.95
N LYS A 6 21.78 -3.22 -20.08
CA LYS A 6 20.60 -2.73 -20.78
C LYS A 6 20.13 -1.44 -20.08
N THR A 7 20.03 -0.32 -20.78
CA THR A 7 19.45 0.94 -20.26
C THR A 7 17.92 0.91 -20.26
N THR A 8 17.31 -0.23 -19.95
CA THR A 8 15.86 -0.31 -19.71
C THR A 8 15.58 0.05 -18.26
N VAL A 9 14.45 0.70 -17.98
CA VAL A 9 14.07 1.10 -16.59
C VAL A 9 14.06 -0.09 -15.61
N SER A 10 14.00 -1.33 -16.11
CA SER A 10 14.13 -2.58 -15.37
C SER A 10 15.55 -2.95 -14.90
N SER A 11 16.60 -2.24 -15.33
CA SER A 11 18.00 -2.55 -15.01
C SER A 11 18.59 -1.72 -13.87
N GLN A 12 17.82 -0.78 -13.33
CA GLN A 12 18.22 -0.01 -12.15
C GLN A 12 18.14 -0.90 -10.92
N LEU A 13 19.30 -1.43 -10.52
CA LEU A 13 19.52 -2.31 -9.37
C LEU A 13 19.41 -1.59 -8.01
N PHE A 14 19.34 -0.27 -7.99
CA PHE A 14 19.28 0.54 -6.77
C PHE A 14 17.86 0.99 -6.46
N THR A 15 17.51 0.96 -5.19
CA THR A 15 16.18 1.27 -4.65
C THR A 15 15.69 2.64 -5.10
N VAL A 16 14.60 2.62 -5.84
CA VAL A 16 13.71 3.77 -6.01
C VAL A 16 13.18 4.12 -4.62
N SER A 17 13.60 5.24 -4.05
CA SER A 17 12.94 5.79 -2.87
C SER A 17 11.52 6.16 -3.28
N GLY A 18 10.53 5.58 -2.60
CA GLY A 18 9.14 5.91 -2.82
C GLY A 18 8.39 6.13 -1.53
N SER A 19 7.34 6.94 -1.59
CA SER A 19 6.41 7.15 -0.47
C SER A 19 5.01 6.74 -0.92
N PRO A 20 4.31 5.88 -0.19
CA PRO A 20 2.88 5.75 -0.38
C PRO A 20 2.22 7.11 -0.20
N ARG A 21 1.33 7.45 -1.13
CA ARG A 21 0.40 8.56 -1.01
C ARG A 21 -0.92 7.99 -0.52
N THR A 22 -1.26 8.33 0.71
CA THR A 22 -2.47 7.87 1.38
C THR A 22 -3.13 9.02 2.10
N ARG A 23 -4.46 8.97 2.17
CA ARG A 23 -5.28 9.90 2.94
C ARG A 23 -6.01 9.13 4.03
N LEU A 24 -6.09 9.73 5.20
CA LEU A 24 -6.81 9.20 6.34
C LEU A 24 -8.05 10.05 6.58
N THR A 25 -9.22 9.42 6.63
CA THR A 25 -10.49 10.07 7.01
C THR A 25 -11.01 9.45 8.31
N GLN A 26 -11.70 10.26 9.10
CA GLN A 26 -12.45 9.80 10.26
C GLN A 26 -13.93 9.92 9.92
N GLU A 27 -14.67 8.84 10.08
CA GLU A 27 -16.12 8.75 9.87
C GLU A 27 -16.88 9.30 11.10
N ASP A 28 -18.17 9.57 10.94
CA ASP A 28 -19.03 10.16 11.99
C ASP A 28 -19.14 9.28 13.26
N ASP A 29 -18.96 7.97 13.12
CA ASP A 29 -18.96 7.00 14.21
C ASP A 29 -17.61 6.88 14.94
N GLY A 30 -16.62 7.67 14.50
CA GLY A 30 -15.27 7.70 15.06
C GLY A 30 -14.30 6.66 14.48
N GLN A 31 -14.75 5.82 13.54
CA GLN A 31 -13.87 4.90 12.82
C GLN A 31 -13.00 5.63 11.80
N TYR A 32 -11.90 5.01 11.40
CA TYR A 32 -10.97 5.52 10.42
C TYR A 32 -11.03 4.72 9.13
N VAL A 33 -10.85 5.41 8.01
CA VAL A 33 -10.71 4.83 6.68
C VAL A 33 -9.44 5.37 6.02
N VAL A 34 -8.65 4.48 5.45
CA VAL A 34 -7.46 4.82 4.66
C VAL A 34 -7.81 4.73 3.18
N HIS A 35 -7.53 5.82 2.46
CA HIS A 35 -7.61 5.91 1.01
C HIS A 35 -6.21 5.81 0.43
N MET A 36 -5.98 4.81 -0.41
CA MET A 36 -4.75 4.58 -1.15
C MET A 36 -4.81 5.33 -2.48
N GLU A 37 -3.92 6.32 -2.66
CA GLU A 37 -3.93 7.17 -3.86
C GLU A 37 -2.82 6.80 -4.87
N GLY A 38 -1.81 6.04 -4.44
CA GLY A 38 -0.70 5.56 -5.26
C GLY A 38 0.67 5.72 -4.57
N VAL A 39 1.75 5.67 -5.33
CA VAL A 39 3.11 5.80 -4.79
C VAL A 39 3.85 6.91 -5.52
N ASP A 40 4.45 7.81 -4.76
CA ASP A 40 5.39 8.79 -5.31
C ASP A 40 6.77 8.16 -5.39
N ILE A 41 7.30 8.07 -6.60
CA ILE A 41 8.56 7.41 -6.95
C ILE A 41 9.58 8.48 -7.32
N TYR A 42 10.75 8.48 -6.68
CA TYR A 42 11.86 9.33 -7.08
C TYR A 42 12.65 8.70 -8.25
N ASP A 43 12.67 9.40 -9.38
CA ASP A 43 13.47 9.07 -10.55
C ASP A 43 14.84 9.75 -10.44
N THR A 44 15.88 8.95 -10.19
CA THR A 44 17.27 9.41 -10.01
C THR A 44 17.91 9.91 -11.31
N VAL A 45 17.42 9.49 -12.47
CA VAL A 45 17.95 9.90 -13.78
C VAL A 45 17.45 11.29 -14.13
N THR A 46 16.17 11.54 -13.90
CA THR A 46 15.58 12.85 -14.18
C THR A 46 15.59 13.81 -12.99
N ASN A 47 16.01 13.34 -11.80
CA ASN A 47 15.93 14.07 -10.53
C ASN A 47 14.52 14.63 -10.27
N ALA A 48 13.50 13.80 -10.45
CA ALA A 48 12.10 14.21 -10.39
C ALA A 48 11.24 13.16 -9.68
N ILE A 49 10.15 13.60 -9.05
CA ILE A 49 9.15 12.72 -8.45
C ILE A 49 8.10 12.38 -9.51
N ARG A 50 7.78 11.09 -9.64
CA ARG A 50 6.72 10.56 -10.50
C ARG A 50 5.68 9.87 -9.64
N SER A 51 4.45 10.34 -9.70
CA SER A 51 3.33 9.71 -9.02
C SER A 51 2.76 8.56 -9.84
N THR A 52 2.55 7.42 -9.20
CA THR A 52 1.69 6.36 -9.71
C THR A 52 0.28 6.50 -9.13
N GLY A 53 -0.70 5.90 -9.80
CA GLY A 53 -2.05 5.72 -9.27
C GLY A 53 -2.16 4.40 -8.51
N ALA A 54 -3.18 4.29 -7.66
CA ALA A 54 -3.42 3.11 -6.83
C ALA A 54 -3.73 1.83 -7.66
N GLU A 55 -4.26 1.97 -8.87
CA GLU A 55 -4.47 0.87 -9.81
C GLU A 55 -3.17 0.19 -10.25
N LYS A 56 -2.03 0.87 -10.05
CA LYS A 56 -0.69 0.36 -10.39
C LYS A 56 0.04 -0.24 -9.21
N VAL A 57 -0.56 -0.39 -8.02
CA VAL A 57 0.11 -1.10 -6.92
C VAL A 57 -0.17 -2.59 -7.03
N ALA A 58 0.83 -3.43 -6.75
CA ALA A 58 0.65 -4.88 -6.78
C ALA A 58 -0.16 -5.35 -5.56
N ALA A 59 0.14 -4.77 -4.39
CA ALA A 59 -0.58 -4.98 -3.15
C ALA A 59 -0.39 -3.80 -2.20
N TRP A 60 -1.32 -3.61 -1.27
CA TRP A 60 -1.12 -2.75 -0.12
C TRP A 60 -1.73 -3.38 1.14
N PHE A 61 -1.13 -3.05 2.28
CA PHE A 61 -1.44 -3.65 3.57
C PHE A 61 -1.59 -2.55 4.61
N LEU A 62 -2.50 -2.77 5.55
CA LEU A 62 -2.75 -1.90 6.69
C LEU A 62 -2.42 -2.62 7.98
N ASP A 63 -1.61 -1.99 8.82
CA ASP A 63 -1.49 -2.24 10.25
C ASP A 63 -2.25 -1.14 10.99
N SER A 64 -3.34 -1.50 11.66
CA SER A 64 -4.26 -0.55 12.31
C SER A 64 -3.79 -0.09 13.69
N ASP A 65 -2.74 -0.69 14.24
CA ASP A 65 -2.19 -0.31 15.56
C ASP A 65 -0.67 -0.52 15.61
N TYR A 66 0.04 0.19 14.73
CA TYR A 66 1.46 -0.01 14.51
C TYR A 66 2.30 0.44 15.72
N ASP A 67 3.06 -0.48 16.31
CA ASP A 67 3.91 -0.25 17.49
C ASP A 67 5.20 0.54 17.18
N GLY A 68 5.49 0.79 15.90
CA GLY A 68 6.73 1.44 15.46
C GLY A 68 7.92 0.50 15.23
N ARG A 69 7.71 -0.82 15.33
CA ARG A 69 8.77 -1.84 15.23
C ARG A 69 8.38 -2.97 14.28
N CYS A 70 7.26 -3.62 14.50
CA CYS A 70 6.81 -4.78 13.74
C CYS A 70 5.56 -4.43 12.93
N PHE A 71 5.60 -4.64 11.63
CA PHE A 71 4.43 -4.46 10.79
C PHE A 71 3.53 -5.70 10.87
N CYS A 72 2.35 -5.55 11.44
CA CYS A 72 1.36 -6.61 11.57
C CYS A 72 0.21 -6.36 10.60
N VAL A 73 0.04 -7.23 9.60
CA VAL A 73 -1.02 -7.07 8.59
C VAL A 73 -2.38 -7.31 9.24
N CYS A 74 -3.20 -6.27 9.35
CA CYS A 74 -4.60 -6.34 9.78
C CYS A 74 -5.56 -6.44 8.58
N GLN A 75 -5.24 -5.75 7.48
CA GLN A 75 -5.99 -5.82 6.23
C GLN A 75 -5.02 -5.89 5.03
N ALA A 76 -5.40 -6.65 4.00
CA ALA A 76 -4.60 -6.89 2.82
C ALA A 76 -5.42 -6.67 1.55
N PHE A 77 -4.88 -5.87 0.64
CA PHE A 77 -5.57 -5.44 -0.56
C PHE A 77 -4.76 -5.75 -1.81
N PHE A 78 -5.42 -6.32 -2.82
CA PHE A 78 -4.83 -6.64 -4.11
C PHE A 78 -5.73 -6.04 -5.21
N PRO A 79 -5.34 -4.91 -5.82
CA PRO A 79 -6.14 -4.27 -6.87
C PRO A 79 -6.35 -5.15 -8.10
N ASP A 80 -5.40 -6.05 -8.40
CA ASP A 80 -5.54 -7.03 -9.46
C ASP A 80 -6.44 -8.22 -9.04
N LYS A 81 -7.65 -8.24 -9.59
CA LYS A 81 -8.64 -9.31 -9.38
C LYS A 81 -8.14 -10.70 -9.81
N GLY A 82 -7.18 -10.80 -10.73
CA GLY A 82 -6.62 -12.09 -11.17
C GLY A 82 -5.71 -12.76 -10.14
N THR A 83 -5.08 -11.99 -9.25
CA THR A 83 -4.23 -12.52 -8.16
C THR A 83 -5.06 -13.28 -7.12
N TRP A 84 -6.24 -12.75 -6.89
CA TRP A 84 -7.25 -13.19 -5.98
C TRP A 84 -7.83 -14.58 -6.37
N GLU A 85 -8.17 -14.82 -7.64
CA GLU A 85 -8.61 -16.15 -8.10
C GLU A 85 -7.59 -17.27 -7.78
N LYS A 86 -6.29 -16.94 -7.90
CA LYS A 86 -5.20 -17.87 -7.57
C LYS A 86 -5.13 -18.12 -6.07
N LEU A 87 -5.28 -17.07 -5.25
CA LEU A 87 -5.33 -17.19 -3.80
C LEU A 87 -6.51 -18.07 -3.36
N GLY A 88 -7.68 -17.90 -3.99
CA GLY A 88 -8.85 -18.69 -3.63
C GLY A 88 -8.79 -20.15 -3.99
N LYS A 89 -8.17 -20.48 -5.12
CA LYS A 89 -7.82 -21.87 -5.44
C LYS A 89 -6.84 -22.45 -4.41
N ALA A 90 -5.85 -21.67 -3.98
CA ALA A 90 -4.88 -22.11 -2.97
C ALA A 90 -5.52 -22.31 -1.58
N LEU A 91 -6.52 -21.49 -1.23
CA LEU A 91 -7.27 -21.57 0.04
C LEU A 91 -8.45 -22.55 0.00
N GLY A 92 -8.55 -23.40 -1.03
CA GLY A 92 -9.55 -24.48 -1.09
C GLY A 92 -10.99 -24.03 -1.41
N GLY A 93 -11.18 -22.87 -2.04
CA GLY A 93 -12.48 -22.43 -2.54
C GLY A 93 -13.46 -21.89 -1.50
N ALA A 94 -13.03 -21.66 -0.26
CA ALA A 94 -13.88 -21.20 0.85
C ALA A 94 -13.99 -19.67 0.96
N LEU A 95 -13.86 -18.92 -0.14
CA LEU A 95 -13.87 -17.45 -0.11
C LEU A 95 -15.25 -16.88 -0.40
N ASP A 96 -15.66 -15.96 0.46
CA ASP A 96 -16.80 -15.07 0.25
C ASP A 96 -16.43 -14.02 -0.81
N GLU A 97 -17.10 -14.08 -1.97
CA GLU A 97 -16.87 -13.17 -3.09
C GLU A 97 -17.13 -11.69 -2.75
N GLU A 98 -18.06 -11.41 -1.83
CA GLU A 98 -18.39 -10.04 -1.43
C GLU A 98 -17.33 -9.47 -0.49
N ALA A 99 -16.90 -10.26 0.50
CA ALA A 99 -15.79 -9.88 1.38
C ALA A 99 -14.50 -9.61 0.58
N PHE A 100 -14.33 -10.35 -0.50
CA PHE A 100 -13.17 -10.27 -1.36
C PHE A 100 -13.18 -9.10 -2.34
N ALA A 101 -14.35 -8.75 -2.87
CA ALA A 101 -14.52 -7.54 -3.67
C ALA A 101 -14.09 -6.29 -2.88
N LYS A 102 -14.38 -6.24 -1.57
CA LYS A 102 -13.96 -5.17 -0.67
C LYS A 102 -12.43 -5.09 -0.53
N LEU A 103 -11.74 -6.23 -0.57
CA LEU A 103 -10.27 -6.30 -0.51
C LEU A 103 -9.58 -6.08 -1.88
N SER A 104 -10.34 -5.84 -2.95
CA SER A 104 -9.80 -5.39 -4.24
C SER A 104 -9.78 -3.87 -4.41
N GLY A 105 -10.20 -3.14 -3.37
CA GLY A 105 -10.33 -1.68 -3.38
C GLY A 105 -9.04 -0.92 -3.07
N THR A 106 -9.17 0.40 -3.22
CA THR A 106 -8.18 1.41 -2.80
C THR A 106 -8.58 2.06 -1.48
N GLU A 107 -9.59 1.54 -0.81
CA GLU A 107 -10.09 2.03 0.47
C GLU A 107 -10.03 0.89 1.48
N SER A 108 -9.64 1.20 2.72
CA SER A 108 -9.63 0.21 3.78
C SER A 108 -11.05 -0.10 4.26
N LEU A 109 -11.23 -1.26 4.88
CA LEU A 109 -12.39 -1.43 5.74
C LEU A 109 -12.25 -0.48 6.95
N PRO A 110 -13.36 0.09 7.47
CA PRO A 110 -13.32 0.92 8.66
C PRO A 110 -12.68 0.20 9.84
N PHE A 111 -11.89 0.94 10.63
CA PHE A 111 -11.22 0.41 11.83
C PHE A 111 -11.21 1.44 12.95
N THR A 112 -11.16 0.95 14.19
CA THR A 112 -11.01 1.79 15.38
C THR A 112 -9.53 2.01 15.68
N ALA A 113 -9.17 3.16 16.26
CA ALA A 113 -7.82 3.39 16.73
C ALA A 113 -7.45 2.42 17.86
N GLY A 114 -6.29 1.76 17.75
CA GLY A 114 -5.76 0.88 18.78
C GLY A 114 -4.97 1.61 19.88
N GLU A 115 -4.22 0.87 20.69
CA GLU A 115 -3.49 1.39 21.85
C GLU A 115 -2.38 2.37 21.45
N HIS A 116 -1.70 2.10 20.34
CA HIS A 116 -0.58 2.90 19.86
C HIS A 116 -1.01 4.16 19.10
N GLN A 117 -2.30 4.31 18.79
CA GLN A 117 -2.88 5.48 18.09
C GLN A 117 -2.08 5.81 16.82
N ARG A 118 -1.69 4.77 16.09
CA ARG A 118 -0.81 4.87 14.93
C ARG A 118 -1.14 3.76 13.96
N ILE A 119 -1.09 4.08 12.68
CA ILE A 119 -1.21 3.08 11.63
C ILE A 119 0.03 3.08 10.76
N ALA A 120 0.27 1.95 10.11
CA ALA A 120 1.22 1.85 9.03
C ALA A 120 0.56 1.26 7.78
N ILE A 121 0.91 1.83 6.63
CA ILE A 121 0.50 1.38 5.32
C ILE A 121 1.74 0.92 4.59
N LYS A 122 1.77 -0.35 4.22
CA LYS A 122 2.83 -0.94 3.42
C LYS A 122 2.33 -1.15 2.01
N VAL A 123 3.09 -0.73 1.01
CA VAL A 123 2.74 -0.87 -0.40
C VAL A 123 3.84 -1.62 -1.12
N ILE A 124 3.43 -2.57 -1.94
CA ILE A 124 4.29 -3.31 -2.86
C ILE A 124 4.03 -2.78 -4.27
N ASP A 125 5.05 -2.18 -4.88
CA ASP A 125 4.96 -1.72 -6.27
C ASP A 125 5.02 -2.91 -7.26
N PRO A 126 4.73 -2.71 -8.56
CA PRO A 126 4.80 -3.77 -9.57
C PRO A 126 6.18 -4.38 -9.79
N ARG A 127 7.24 -3.73 -9.29
CA ARG A 127 8.62 -4.23 -9.35
C ARG A 127 8.99 -5.05 -8.12
N GLY A 128 8.08 -5.14 -7.14
CA GLY A 128 8.31 -5.82 -5.87
C GLY A 128 9.00 -4.97 -4.82
N ASN A 129 9.16 -3.65 -5.04
CA ASN A 129 9.71 -2.76 -4.02
C ASN A 129 8.68 -2.54 -2.91
N GLU A 130 9.15 -2.58 -1.67
CA GLU A 130 8.36 -2.25 -0.49
C GLU A 130 8.60 -0.80 -0.07
N VAL A 131 7.51 -0.07 0.16
CA VAL A 131 7.54 1.26 0.76
C VAL A 131 6.48 1.37 1.86
N LEU A 132 6.75 2.20 2.88
CA LEU A 132 5.92 2.32 4.08
C LEU A 132 5.53 3.78 4.32
N ARG A 133 4.28 4.00 4.75
CA ARG A 133 3.78 5.28 5.25
C ARG A 133 3.17 5.07 6.63
N VAL A 134 3.49 5.95 7.57
CA VAL A 134 2.93 5.91 8.93
C VAL A 134 2.06 7.15 9.13
N HIS A 135 0.91 6.98 9.76
CA HIS A 135 0.05 8.08 10.24
C HIS A 135 -0.17 7.95 11.75
N ARG A 136 -0.20 9.09 12.45
CA ARG A 136 -0.71 9.16 13.83
C ARG A 136 -2.20 9.42 13.79
N LEU A 137 -2.95 8.71 14.63
CA LEU A 137 -4.37 8.90 14.83
C LEU A 137 -4.60 9.94 15.95
N GLY A 138 -5.71 10.67 15.90
CA GLY A 138 -6.08 11.64 16.94
C GLY A 138 -5.27 12.96 16.97
N VAL A 139 -4.26 13.13 16.11
CA VAL A 139 -3.53 14.40 15.97
C VAL A 139 -3.80 14.97 14.58
N TYR A 140 -4.71 15.95 14.50
CA TYR A 140 -4.83 16.79 13.31
C TYR A 140 -3.52 17.56 13.14
N ASP A 141 -2.73 17.22 12.12
CA ASP A 141 -1.63 18.07 11.68
C ASP A 141 -2.25 19.32 11.03
N THR A 142 -2.43 20.35 11.84
CA THR A 142 -2.73 21.69 11.35
C THR A 142 -1.41 22.29 10.91
N LYS A 143 -1.08 22.14 9.62
CA LYS A 143 -0.20 23.05 8.90
C LYS A 143 -0.36 22.92 7.39
#